data_AF-A0A6L7XBF2-F1
#
_entry.id   AF-A0A6L7XBF2-F1
#
_cell.length_a   1.000
_cell.length_b   1.000
_cell.length_c   1.000
_cell.angle_alpha   90.00
_cell.angle_beta   90.00
_cell.angle_gamma   90.00
#
_symmetry.space_group_name_H-M   'P 1'
#
loop_
_entity.id
_entity.type
_entity.pdbx_description
1 polymer ?
#
loop_
_entity_poly.entity_id
_entity_poly.type
_entity_poly.pdbx_seq_one_letter_code
_entity_poly.pdbx_strand_id
1 'polypeptide(L)'
;MSSDLPPVPPLPDGLVAVVKRDCPTCELVAPVLGDLHERAGLTVITQDDPHFPADADWVHHDADLALSWHHDIETVPTLLQVSEGVGEQRTVGWSRSEWEQLSGLDCLGDGLPDWRPGCGSLSVDPAYAGELAVRFSGSSLHSRRIELASLEDEWEAMWDRGWSDGLPVVPPTETRVLRMLEGTTRGPSEVVAVVPPSLVECTVEKVAVNAVMAGCTPEHLPVVIAALEAVCTDEFNMHGVLATTMSVGPVLVVNGPVAERIGMNSGINSLGQGNRANSTIGRALQLVVRNVGGGHPGGVDRATFGSPAKVGFCFAEDEAGSPWTSLAESRGWRADQSTVTVFTGESPRILADERSRTPESLTKHLAQALQATVSPRMMLGMDAMLVLSPEHMARYADAGWSRDRFMEELSAELTFDGD
;
A
#
# COMPACT_ATOMS: atom_id res chain seq x y z
N MET A 1 -21.89 16.06 -2.66
CA MET A 1 -21.26 15.72 -3.95
C MET A 1 -21.89 14.41 -4.36
N SER A 2 -22.67 14.42 -5.45
CA SER A 2 -23.33 13.22 -5.96
C SER A 2 -22.24 12.21 -6.34
N SER A 3 -22.32 10.98 -5.86
CA SER A 3 -21.43 9.92 -6.32
C SER A 3 -21.76 9.66 -7.80
N ASP A 4 -20.88 10.06 -8.72
CA ASP A 4 -20.94 9.71 -10.15
C ASP A 4 -20.56 8.22 -10.39
N LEU A 5 -20.82 7.35 -9.41
CA LEU A 5 -20.77 5.92 -9.61
C LEU A 5 -22.07 5.50 -10.30
N PRO A 6 -22.02 4.68 -11.35
CA PRO A 6 -23.22 4.14 -11.96
C PRO A 6 -24.08 3.46 -10.86
N PRO A 7 -25.41 3.63 -10.89
CA PRO A 7 -26.28 3.02 -9.90
C PRO A 7 -26.10 1.51 -9.93
N VAL A 8 -25.98 0.89 -8.74
CA VAL A 8 -25.89 -0.56 -8.60
C VAL A 8 -27.10 -1.20 -9.30
N PRO A 9 -26.88 -2.07 -10.30
CA PRO A 9 -27.99 -2.75 -10.96
C PRO A 9 -28.71 -3.63 -9.94
N PRO A 10 -30.04 -3.46 -9.74
CA PRO A 10 -30.76 -4.23 -8.74
C PRO A 10 -30.84 -5.70 -9.15
N LEU A 11 -30.71 -6.61 -8.18
CA LEU A 11 -31.06 -8.01 -8.38
C LEU A 11 -32.59 -8.17 -8.48
N PRO A 12 -33.09 -9.17 -9.21
CA PRO A 12 -34.50 -9.56 -9.15
C PRO A 12 -34.90 -9.97 -7.73
N ASP A 13 -36.06 -9.53 -7.25
CA ASP A 13 -36.57 -9.96 -5.93
C ASP A 13 -36.88 -11.47 -5.92
N GLY A 14 -36.70 -12.10 -4.76
CA GLY A 14 -36.92 -13.53 -4.57
C GLY A 14 -35.63 -14.34 -4.57
N LEU A 15 -35.69 -15.59 -5.02
CA LEU A 15 -34.51 -16.44 -5.12
C LEU A 15 -33.75 -16.12 -6.42
N VAL A 16 -32.44 -15.87 -6.29
CA VAL A 16 -31.54 -15.64 -7.43
C VAL A 16 -30.35 -16.58 -7.35
N ALA A 17 -30.03 -17.30 -8.43
CA ALA A 17 -28.82 -18.10 -8.53
C ALA A 17 -27.86 -17.50 -9.56
N VAL A 18 -26.64 -17.18 -9.15
CA VAL A 18 -25.57 -16.74 -10.05
C VAL A 18 -24.69 -17.94 -10.42
N VAL A 19 -24.53 -18.20 -11.71
CA VAL A 19 -23.91 -19.42 -12.24
C VAL A 19 -23.02 -19.14 -13.45
N LYS A 20 -22.18 -20.11 -13.80
CA LYS A 20 -21.46 -20.13 -15.07
C LYS A 20 -21.37 -21.56 -15.60
N ARG A 21 -21.52 -21.74 -16.91
CA ARG A 21 -21.47 -23.04 -17.59
C ARG A 21 -20.13 -23.74 -17.42
N ASP A 22 -19.02 -23.00 -17.44
CA ASP A 22 -17.67 -23.55 -17.26
C ASP A 22 -17.39 -24.06 -15.82
N CYS A 23 -18.34 -23.92 -14.88
CA CYS A 23 -18.24 -24.47 -13.54
C CYS A 23 -18.86 -25.89 -13.48
N PRO A 24 -18.09 -26.95 -13.19
CA PRO A 24 -18.62 -28.32 -13.10
C PRO A 24 -19.73 -28.46 -12.04
N THR A 25 -19.66 -27.68 -10.96
CA THR A 25 -20.69 -27.65 -9.91
C THR A 25 -21.96 -26.99 -10.42
N CYS A 26 -21.89 -25.93 -11.23
CA CYS A 26 -23.06 -25.33 -11.88
C CYS A 26 -23.72 -26.34 -12.82
N GLU A 27 -22.95 -27.04 -13.65
CA GLU A 27 -23.50 -28.10 -14.53
C GLU A 27 -24.18 -29.21 -13.74
N LEU A 28 -23.59 -29.64 -12.62
CA LEU A 28 -24.17 -30.66 -11.74
C LEU A 28 -25.53 -30.24 -11.18
N VAL A 29 -25.67 -28.98 -10.76
CA VAL A 29 -26.91 -28.47 -10.15
C VAL A 29 -27.90 -27.89 -11.15
N ALA A 30 -27.61 -27.90 -12.46
CA ALA A 30 -28.51 -27.38 -13.48
C ALA A 30 -29.96 -27.92 -13.38
N PRO A 31 -30.21 -29.22 -13.10
CA PRO A 31 -31.56 -29.72 -12.87
C PRO A 31 -32.24 -29.11 -11.63
N VAL A 32 -31.47 -28.81 -10.58
CA VAL A 32 -31.96 -28.20 -9.34
C VAL A 32 -32.40 -26.75 -9.58
N LEU A 33 -31.71 -26.03 -10.46
CA LEU A 33 -32.10 -24.67 -10.85
C LEU A 33 -33.48 -24.65 -11.52
N GLY A 34 -33.77 -25.64 -12.39
CA GLY A 34 -35.10 -25.81 -12.97
C GLY A 34 -36.18 -26.13 -11.93
N ASP A 35 -35.91 -27.07 -11.02
CA ASP A 35 -36.83 -27.43 -9.92
C ASP A 35 -37.14 -26.23 -9.01
N LEU A 36 -36.11 -25.46 -8.64
CA LEU A 36 -36.25 -24.25 -7.85
C LEU A 36 -37.05 -23.15 -8.58
N HIS A 37 -36.89 -23.03 -9.89
CA HIS A 37 -37.70 -22.12 -10.69
C HIS A 37 -39.18 -22.51 -10.63
N GLU A 38 -39.49 -23.79 -10.88
CA GLU A 38 -40.87 -24.28 -10.90
C GLU A 38 -41.56 -24.18 -9.53
N ARG A 39 -40.82 -24.44 -8.44
CA ARG A 39 -41.38 -24.52 -7.09
C ARG A 39 -41.35 -23.20 -6.31
N ALA A 40 -40.41 -22.31 -6.61
CA ALA A 40 -40.18 -21.09 -5.83
C ALA A 40 -39.90 -19.84 -6.69
N GLY A 41 -39.97 -19.92 -8.02
CA GLY A 41 -39.79 -18.77 -8.91
C GLY A 41 -38.34 -18.26 -8.97
N LEU A 42 -37.35 -19.15 -8.79
CA LEU A 42 -35.93 -18.83 -8.95
C LEU A 42 -35.66 -18.09 -10.27
N THR A 43 -34.84 -17.04 -10.20
CA THR A 43 -34.23 -16.38 -11.34
C THR A 43 -32.76 -16.79 -11.43
N VAL A 44 -32.25 -17.10 -12.62
CA VAL A 44 -30.84 -17.41 -12.84
C VAL A 44 -30.14 -16.25 -13.54
N ILE A 45 -28.96 -15.89 -13.02
CA ILE A 45 -28.00 -15.00 -13.65
C ILE A 45 -26.80 -15.84 -14.12
N THR A 46 -26.57 -15.92 -15.42
CA THR A 46 -25.47 -16.69 -16.02
C THR A 46 -24.37 -15.77 -16.55
N GLN A 47 -23.09 -16.14 -16.34
CA GLN A 47 -21.93 -15.26 -16.61
C GLN A 47 -21.26 -15.47 -17.97
N ASP A 48 -21.33 -16.67 -18.55
CA ASP A 48 -20.50 -17.08 -19.70
C ASP A 48 -21.31 -17.63 -20.89
N ASP A 49 -22.47 -18.24 -20.63
CA ASP A 49 -23.36 -18.74 -21.66
C ASP A 49 -24.80 -18.25 -21.44
N PRO A 50 -25.38 -17.46 -22.36
CA PRO A 50 -26.74 -16.95 -22.24
C PRO A 50 -27.83 -18.03 -22.24
N HIS A 51 -27.53 -19.26 -22.64
CA HIS A 51 -28.51 -20.36 -22.70
C HIS A 51 -28.34 -21.38 -21.56
N PHE A 52 -27.49 -21.09 -20.57
CA PHE A 52 -27.28 -21.95 -19.40
C PHE A 52 -28.12 -21.47 -18.19
N PRO A 53 -28.82 -22.36 -17.46
CA PRO A 53 -28.91 -23.81 -17.62
C PRO A 53 -29.88 -24.27 -18.72
N ALA A 54 -30.75 -23.38 -19.19
CA ALA A 54 -31.70 -23.62 -20.27
C ALA A 54 -32.03 -22.31 -20.99
N ASP A 55 -32.52 -22.41 -22.23
CA ASP A 55 -33.09 -21.27 -22.96
C ASP A 55 -34.50 -20.97 -22.44
N ALA A 56 -34.59 -20.07 -21.46
CA ALA A 56 -35.83 -19.76 -20.76
C ALA A 56 -35.87 -18.32 -20.21
N ASP A 57 -37.08 -17.76 -20.08
CA ASP A 57 -37.29 -16.35 -19.68
C ASP A 57 -36.81 -16.00 -18.26
N TRP A 58 -36.55 -17.00 -17.41
CA TRP A 58 -36.03 -16.85 -16.05
C TRP A 58 -34.49 -16.94 -15.97
N VAL A 59 -33.83 -17.04 -17.13
CA VAL A 59 -32.37 -17.05 -17.26
C VAL A 59 -31.93 -15.74 -17.89
N HIS A 60 -31.10 -14.99 -17.19
CA HIS A 60 -30.56 -13.70 -17.64
C HIS A 60 -29.05 -13.76 -17.76
N HIS A 61 -28.54 -13.28 -18.89
CA HIS A 61 -27.11 -13.24 -19.17
C HIS A 61 -26.49 -11.94 -18.63
N ASP A 62 -25.57 -12.08 -17.68
CA ASP A 62 -24.76 -10.99 -17.11
C ASP A 62 -23.55 -10.71 -18.01
N ALA A 63 -23.82 -10.30 -19.25
CA ALA A 63 -22.83 -10.23 -20.32
C ALA A 63 -21.67 -9.27 -20.04
N ASP A 64 -21.91 -8.20 -19.27
CA ASP A 64 -20.91 -7.21 -18.89
C ASP A 64 -20.38 -7.42 -17.45
N LEU A 65 -20.86 -8.47 -16.78
CA LEU A 65 -20.58 -8.86 -15.40
C LEU A 65 -20.98 -7.78 -14.37
N ALA A 66 -21.84 -6.82 -14.73
CA ALA A 66 -22.22 -5.73 -13.84
C ALA A 66 -22.95 -6.24 -12.59
N LEU A 67 -23.87 -7.20 -12.73
CA LEU A 67 -24.58 -7.77 -11.58
C LEU A 67 -23.61 -8.54 -10.68
N SER A 68 -22.79 -9.42 -11.28
CA SER A 68 -21.84 -10.24 -10.53
C SER A 68 -20.78 -9.40 -9.82
N TRP A 69 -20.36 -8.28 -10.42
CA TRP A 69 -19.41 -7.34 -9.83
C TRP A 69 -20.04 -6.55 -8.69
N HIS A 70 -21.16 -5.87 -8.92
CA HIS A 70 -21.74 -4.95 -7.92
C HIS A 70 -22.35 -5.66 -6.71
N HIS A 71 -22.61 -6.97 -6.79
CA HIS A 71 -23.16 -7.77 -5.68
C HIS A 71 -22.12 -8.70 -5.02
N ASP A 72 -20.83 -8.45 -5.27
CA ASP A 72 -19.68 -9.16 -4.69
C ASP A 72 -19.80 -10.69 -4.86
N ILE A 73 -20.10 -11.14 -6.09
CA ILE A 73 -20.18 -12.56 -6.40
C ILE A 73 -18.76 -13.08 -6.65
N GLU A 74 -18.14 -13.66 -5.62
CA GLU A 74 -16.78 -14.22 -5.74
C GLU A 74 -16.77 -15.68 -6.23
N THR A 75 -17.85 -16.42 -5.96
CA THR A 75 -17.96 -17.86 -6.23
C THR A 75 -19.25 -18.18 -6.97
N VAL A 76 -19.22 -19.20 -7.83
CA VAL A 76 -20.41 -19.76 -8.50
C VAL A 76 -20.45 -21.30 -8.37
N PRO A 77 -21.62 -21.93 -8.17
CA PRO A 77 -22.92 -21.27 -8.02
C PRO A 77 -23.02 -20.52 -6.70
N THR A 78 -23.73 -19.39 -6.70
CA THR A 78 -24.14 -18.67 -5.49
C THR A 78 -25.65 -18.55 -5.50
N LEU A 79 -26.33 -19.00 -4.44
CA LEU A 79 -27.76 -18.82 -4.27
C LEU A 79 -28.01 -17.65 -3.32
N LEU A 80 -28.93 -16.76 -3.68
CA LEU A 80 -29.26 -15.52 -2.99
C LEU A 80 -30.75 -15.51 -2.67
N GLN A 81 -31.10 -15.06 -1.46
CA GLN A 81 -32.44 -14.56 -1.16
C GLN A 81 -32.38 -13.04 -1.25
N VAL A 82 -33.15 -12.46 -2.18
CA VAL A 82 -33.13 -11.04 -2.52
C VAL A 82 -34.44 -10.37 -2.09
N SER A 83 -34.33 -9.22 -1.44
CA SER A 83 -35.43 -8.34 -1.07
C SER A 83 -35.03 -6.90 -1.34
N GLU A 84 -35.93 -6.12 -1.97
CA GLU A 84 -35.67 -4.75 -2.39
C GLU A 84 -34.41 -4.61 -3.28
N GLY A 85 -34.14 -5.62 -4.10
CA GLY A 85 -32.98 -5.67 -4.99
C GLY A 85 -31.62 -5.90 -4.34
N VAL A 86 -31.58 -6.22 -3.04
CA VAL A 86 -30.34 -6.53 -2.27
C VAL A 86 -30.38 -7.97 -1.76
N GLY A 87 -29.26 -8.70 -1.91
CA GLY A 87 -29.13 -10.06 -1.39
C GLY A 87 -28.94 -10.07 0.14
N GLU A 88 -29.98 -10.45 0.89
CA GLU A 88 -29.98 -10.48 2.35
C GLU A 88 -29.28 -11.73 2.92
N GLN A 89 -29.41 -12.86 2.23
CA GLN A 89 -28.79 -14.13 2.60
C GLN A 89 -28.21 -14.82 1.37
N ARG A 90 -27.06 -15.49 1.54
CA ARG A 90 -26.38 -16.17 0.44
C ARG A 90 -25.69 -17.47 0.85
N THR A 91 -25.60 -18.41 -0.09
CA THR A 91 -24.79 -19.63 0.00
C THR A 91 -23.85 -19.71 -1.20
N VAL A 92 -22.71 -20.40 -1.05
CA VAL A 92 -21.69 -20.53 -2.11
C VAL A 92 -21.39 -22.00 -2.38
N GLY A 93 -21.18 -22.35 -3.64
CA GLY A 93 -21.11 -23.74 -4.06
C GLY A 93 -22.45 -24.45 -3.92
N TRP A 94 -22.41 -25.78 -3.94
CA TRP A 94 -23.58 -26.62 -3.75
C TRP A 94 -23.52 -27.26 -2.37
N SER A 95 -24.57 -27.06 -1.59
CA SER A 95 -24.82 -27.74 -0.33
C SER A 95 -26.32 -27.96 -0.21
N ARG A 96 -26.76 -29.21 -0.30
CA ARG A 96 -28.19 -29.56 -0.32
C ARG A 96 -28.91 -28.91 0.87
N SER A 97 -28.39 -29.13 2.08
CA SER A 97 -29.00 -28.61 3.31
C SER A 97 -29.04 -27.08 3.37
N GLU A 98 -27.99 -26.40 2.89
CA GLU A 98 -27.96 -24.93 2.92
C GLU A 98 -28.90 -24.34 1.86
N TRP A 99 -28.99 -24.95 0.68
CA TRP A 99 -29.92 -24.54 -0.37
C TRP A 99 -31.37 -24.81 0.02
N GLU A 100 -31.66 -25.94 0.66
CA GLU A 100 -32.99 -26.26 1.21
C GLU A 100 -33.37 -25.26 2.31
N GLN A 101 -32.44 -24.95 3.20
CA GLN A 101 -32.66 -23.94 4.25
C GLN A 101 -32.92 -22.55 3.68
N LEU A 102 -32.14 -22.11 2.67
CA LEU A 102 -32.28 -20.78 2.08
C LEU A 102 -33.55 -20.66 1.23
N SER A 103 -33.89 -21.70 0.46
CA SER A 103 -35.08 -21.70 -0.41
C SER A 103 -36.39 -22.02 0.33
N GLY A 104 -36.32 -22.63 1.51
CA GLY A 104 -37.49 -23.14 2.23
C GLY A 104 -38.12 -24.38 1.56
N LEU A 105 -37.40 -25.04 0.67
CA LEU A 105 -37.84 -26.26 -0.03
C LEU A 105 -37.06 -27.47 0.47
N ASP A 106 -37.72 -28.64 0.50
CA ASP A 106 -37.08 -29.92 0.79
C ASP A 106 -36.86 -30.75 -0.49
N CYS A 107 -36.02 -31.78 -0.37
CA CYS A 107 -35.76 -32.81 -1.39
C CYS A 107 -35.10 -32.26 -2.67
N LEU A 108 -34.21 -31.27 -2.54
CA LEU A 108 -33.52 -30.68 -3.70
C LEU A 108 -32.41 -31.61 -4.20
N GLY A 109 -32.37 -31.88 -5.52
CA GLY A 109 -31.25 -32.59 -6.15
C GLY A 109 -31.17 -34.08 -5.80
N ASP A 110 -32.26 -34.83 -5.94
CA ASP A 110 -32.26 -36.29 -5.74
C ASP A 110 -31.17 -36.97 -6.58
N GLY A 111 -30.41 -37.88 -5.96
CA GLY A 111 -29.26 -38.55 -6.57
C GLY A 111 -27.98 -37.70 -6.71
N LEU A 112 -27.98 -36.40 -6.38
CA LEU A 112 -26.77 -35.59 -6.34
C LEU A 112 -25.99 -35.77 -5.03
N PRO A 113 -24.65 -35.58 -5.03
CA PRO A 113 -23.87 -35.47 -3.79
C PRO A 113 -24.42 -34.36 -2.90
N ASP A 114 -24.33 -34.50 -1.58
CA ASP A 114 -24.84 -33.48 -0.65
C ASP A 114 -24.06 -32.16 -0.69
N TRP A 115 -22.80 -32.20 -1.14
CA TRP A 115 -21.94 -31.03 -1.19
C TRP A 115 -20.93 -31.07 -2.36
N ARG A 116 -20.70 -29.90 -2.97
CA ARG A 116 -19.61 -29.64 -3.93
C ARG A 116 -19.11 -28.20 -3.79
N PRO A 117 -17.79 -27.96 -3.89
CA PRO A 117 -17.26 -26.61 -3.89
C PRO A 117 -17.67 -25.86 -5.16
N GLY A 118 -17.81 -24.53 -5.09
CA GLY A 118 -17.95 -23.69 -6.28
C GLY A 118 -16.62 -23.44 -7.00
N CYS A 119 -16.70 -22.71 -8.11
CA CYS A 119 -15.57 -22.15 -8.85
C CYS A 119 -15.57 -20.63 -8.70
N GLY A 120 -14.42 -19.99 -8.97
CA GLY A 120 -14.34 -18.52 -9.01
C GLY A 120 -15.30 -17.93 -10.04
N SER A 121 -16.04 -16.89 -9.65
CA SER A 121 -16.87 -16.09 -10.53
C SER A 121 -16.02 -15.40 -11.61
N LEU A 122 -16.58 -15.16 -12.81
CA LEU A 122 -15.88 -14.36 -13.83
C LEU A 122 -15.62 -12.91 -13.38
N SER A 123 -16.42 -12.37 -12.46
CA SER A 123 -16.23 -11.00 -11.93
C SER A 123 -14.96 -10.84 -11.10
N VAL A 124 -14.40 -11.93 -10.57
CA VAL A 124 -13.14 -11.94 -9.79
C VAL A 124 -12.01 -12.67 -10.52
N ASP A 125 -12.24 -13.13 -11.75
CA ASP A 125 -11.22 -13.80 -12.55
C ASP A 125 -10.13 -12.78 -12.92
N PRO A 126 -8.83 -13.10 -12.75
CA PRO A 126 -7.72 -12.20 -13.07
C PRO A 126 -7.73 -11.65 -14.50
N ALA A 127 -8.36 -12.35 -15.46
CA ALA A 127 -8.49 -11.89 -16.84
C ALA A 127 -9.46 -10.72 -17.00
N TYR A 128 -10.46 -10.60 -16.12
CA TYR A 128 -11.52 -9.58 -16.21
C TYR A 128 -11.49 -8.56 -15.07
N ALA A 129 -11.09 -8.95 -13.87
CA ALA A 129 -11.19 -8.13 -12.66
C ALA A 129 -10.58 -6.72 -12.83
N GLY A 130 -9.46 -6.62 -13.54
CA GLY A 130 -8.82 -5.33 -13.80
C GLY A 130 -9.60 -4.41 -14.73
N GLU A 131 -10.24 -4.97 -15.75
CA GLU A 131 -11.11 -4.24 -16.67
C GLU A 131 -12.42 -3.84 -15.97
N LEU A 132 -13.02 -4.76 -15.21
CA LEU A 132 -14.26 -4.51 -14.47
C LEU A 132 -14.08 -3.44 -13.40
N ALA A 133 -12.96 -3.45 -12.67
CA ALA A 133 -12.61 -2.38 -11.72
C ALA A 133 -12.56 -1.01 -12.40
N VAL A 134 -11.94 -0.91 -13.58
CA VAL A 134 -11.90 0.35 -14.34
C VAL A 134 -13.29 0.73 -14.83
N ARG A 135 -14.05 -0.23 -15.36
CA ARG A 135 -15.38 -0.01 -15.90
C ARG A 135 -16.36 0.50 -14.84
N PHE A 136 -16.36 -0.08 -13.65
CA PHE A 136 -17.36 0.18 -12.63
C PHE A 136 -16.90 1.14 -11.52
N SER A 137 -15.60 1.30 -11.33
CA SER A 137 -15.03 2.18 -10.29
C SER A 137 -14.10 3.26 -10.84
N GLY A 138 -13.74 3.25 -12.12
CA GLY A 138 -12.80 4.20 -12.73
C GLY A 138 -13.28 5.66 -12.76
N SER A 139 -14.59 5.90 -12.64
CA SER A 139 -15.14 7.27 -12.51
C SER A 139 -14.72 7.97 -11.21
N SER A 140 -14.25 7.21 -10.21
CA SER A 140 -13.67 7.75 -8.97
C SER A 140 -12.27 8.36 -9.15
N LEU A 141 -11.60 8.10 -10.29
CA LEU A 141 -10.29 8.66 -10.60
C LEU A 141 -10.43 10.00 -11.35
N HIS A 142 -9.73 11.03 -10.85
CA HIS A 142 -9.79 12.40 -11.35
C HIS A 142 -8.50 12.88 -12.03
N SER A 143 -7.39 12.15 -11.88
CA SER A 143 -6.12 12.50 -12.52
C SER A 143 -6.24 12.44 -14.04
N ARG A 144 -5.47 13.30 -14.72
CA ARG A 144 -5.45 13.36 -16.17
C ARG A 144 -4.95 12.04 -16.76
N ARG A 145 -5.77 11.41 -17.60
CA ARG A 145 -5.40 10.25 -18.42
C ARG A 145 -4.49 10.67 -19.57
N ILE A 146 -3.42 9.92 -19.80
CA ILE A 146 -2.49 10.13 -20.91
C ILE A 146 -2.49 8.87 -21.76
N GLU A 147 -3.03 9.00 -22.97
CA GLU A 147 -2.98 7.95 -23.97
C GLU A 147 -1.59 7.89 -24.60
N LEU A 148 -1.03 6.69 -24.67
CA LEU A 148 0.19 6.42 -25.42
C LEU A 148 -0.17 5.80 -26.76
N ALA A 149 0.64 6.04 -27.79
CA ALA A 149 0.43 5.36 -29.07
C ALA A 149 0.71 3.85 -28.91
N SER A 150 0.05 3.00 -29.70
CA SER A 150 0.16 1.54 -29.58
C SER A 150 1.57 0.96 -29.76
N LEU A 151 2.48 1.72 -30.38
CA LEU A 151 3.89 1.36 -30.58
C LEU A 151 4.86 2.22 -29.75
N GLU A 152 4.34 3.12 -28.90
CA GLU A 152 5.16 3.95 -28.01
C GLU A 152 5.62 3.08 -26.83
N ASP A 153 6.93 3.09 -26.53
CA ASP A 153 7.46 2.43 -25.35
C ASP A 153 7.06 3.20 -24.10
N GLU A 154 6.32 2.56 -23.20
CA GLU A 154 5.79 3.20 -22.01
C GLU A 154 6.88 3.71 -21.04
N TRP A 155 8.03 3.04 -20.98
CA TRP A 155 9.11 3.40 -20.08
C TRP A 155 9.83 4.65 -20.59
N GLU A 156 10.15 4.66 -21.88
CA GLU A 156 10.74 5.82 -22.56
C GLU A 156 9.76 7.00 -22.56
N ALA A 157 8.46 6.75 -22.78
CA ALA A 157 7.43 7.78 -22.72
C ALA A 157 7.36 8.50 -21.37
N MET A 158 7.47 7.75 -20.27
CA MET A 158 7.48 8.29 -18.91
C MET A 158 8.81 8.99 -18.58
N TRP A 159 9.93 8.49 -19.11
CA TRP A 159 11.24 9.14 -19.02
C TRP A 159 11.27 10.49 -19.75
N ASP A 160 10.83 10.53 -21.01
CA ASP A 160 10.83 11.72 -21.86
C ASP A 160 9.92 12.83 -21.33
N ARG A 161 8.80 12.44 -20.70
CA ARG A 161 7.89 13.37 -19.99
C ARG A 161 8.43 13.79 -18.62
N GLY A 162 9.58 13.26 -18.23
CA GLY A 162 10.29 13.59 -17.01
C GLY A 162 9.54 13.16 -15.78
N TRP A 163 8.86 12.01 -15.76
CA TRP A 163 8.14 11.48 -14.58
C TRP A 163 8.96 10.49 -13.75
N SER A 164 10.06 10.01 -14.33
CA SER A 164 11.03 9.12 -13.68
C SER A 164 12.13 9.92 -12.95
N ASP A 165 12.69 9.29 -11.92
CA ASP A 165 13.84 9.72 -11.12
C ASP A 165 15.20 9.28 -11.69
N GLY A 166 15.24 8.75 -12.92
CA GLY A 166 16.43 8.11 -13.50
C GLY A 166 16.31 6.59 -13.59
N LEU A 167 15.43 6.00 -12.79
CA LEU A 167 15.15 4.57 -12.80
C LEU A 167 13.86 4.26 -13.57
N PRO A 168 13.73 3.07 -14.15
CA PRO A 168 12.46 2.59 -14.69
C PRO A 168 11.33 2.73 -13.65
N VAL A 169 10.15 3.15 -14.10
CA VAL A 169 8.95 3.33 -13.27
C VAL A 169 7.82 2.45 -13.79
N VAL A 170 6.97 1.94 -12.89
CA VAL A 170 5.81 1.16 -13.32
C VAL A 170 4.74 2.11 -13.87
N PRO A 171 4.19 1.86 -15.08
CA PRO A 171 3.12 2.68 -15.62
C PRO A 171 1.89 2.63 -14.71
N PRO A 172 1.40 3.78 -14.19
CA PRO A 172 0.27 3.84 -13.28
C PRO A 172 -1.06 3.76 -14.05
N THR A 173 -1.34 2.59 -14.65
CA THR A 173 -2.63 2.33 -15.31
C THR A 173 -3.77 2.39 -14.30
N GLU A 174 -4.98 2.68 -14.77
CA GLU A 174 -6.17 2.82 -13.91
C GLU A 174 -6.38 1.58 -13.02
N THR A 175 -6.26 0.38 -13.59
CA THR A 175 -6.32 -0.89 -12.85
C THR A 175 -5.30 -0.94 -11.71
N ARG A 176 -4.05 -0.53 -11.95
CA ARG A 176 -2.98 -0.56 -10.92
C ARG A 176 -3.24 0.49 -9.84
N VAL A 177 -3.76 1.67 -10.21
CA VAL A 177 -4.09 2.74 -9.28
C VAL A 177 -5.29 2.37 -8.42
N LEU A 178 -6.36 1.82 -9.00
CA LEU A 178 -7.52 1.32 -8.24
C LEU A 178 -7.09 0.23 -7.24
N ARG A 179 -6.29 -0.74 -7.67
CA ARG A 179 -5.72 -1.74 -6.77
C ARG A 179 -4.86 -1.11 -5.67
N MET A 180 -4.04 -0.11 -5.99
CA MET A 180 -3.23 0.59 -4.99
C MET A 180 -4.11 1.27 -3.93
N LEU A 181 -5.25 1.84 -4.34
CA LEU A 181 -6.19 2.52 -3.45
C LEU A 181 -6.89 1.56 -2.46
N GLU A 182 -6.98 0.26 -2.75
CA GLU A 182 -7.46 -0.76 -1.78
C GLU A 182 -6.61 -0.80 -0.49
N GLY A 183 -5.38 -0.29 -0.55
CA GLY A 183 -4.48 -0.20 0.59
C GLY A 183 -4.90 0.81 1.66
N THR A 184 -5.91 1.65 1.41
CA THR A 184 -6.38 2.67 2.34
C THR A 184 -7.89 2.79 2.37
N THR A 185 -8.42 3.25 3.50
CA THR A 185 -9.84 3.60 3.65
C THR A 185 -10.14 5.06 3.31
N ARG A 186 -9.10 5.87 3.03
CA ARG A 186 -9.25 7.28 2.66
C ARG A 186 -9.79 7.42 1.23
N GLY A 187 -10.62 8.43 1.01
CA GLY A 187 -11.23 8.66 -0.30
C GLY A 187 -10.20 9.10 -1.35
N PRO A 188 -10.28 8.68 -2.64
CA PRO A 188 -9.29 9.03 -3.66
C PRO A 188 -9.09 10.54 -3.87
N SER A 189 -10.16 11.33 -3.67
CA SER A 189 -10.16 12.79 -3.81
C SER A 189 -9.74 13.54 -2.54
N GLU A 190 -9.55 12.84 -1.42
CA GLU A 190 -9.13 13.47 -0.17
C GLU A 190 -7.72 14.04 -0.31
N VAL A 191 -7.53 15.30 0.09
CA VAL A 191 -6.23 15.97 0.05
C VAL A 191 -5.39 15.49 1.24
N VAL A 192 -4.22 14.93 0.94
CA VAL A 192 -3.24 14.48 1.94
C VAL A 192 -2.39 15.66 2.40
N ALA A 193 -1.87 16.45 1.46
CA ALA A 193 -1.01 17.60 1.75
C ALA A 193 -0.96 18.59 0.57
N VAL A 194 -0.51 19.81 0.85
CA VAL A 194 -0.12 20.80 -0.17
C VAL A 194 1.40 20.69 -0.36
N VAL A 195 1.83 20.13 -1.48
CA VAL A 195 3.22 19.67 -1.63
C VAL A 195 4.12 20.78 -2.15
N PRO A 196 5.16 21.19 -1.41
CA PRO A 196 6.13 22.17 -1.89
C PRO A 196 7.04 21.56 -2.98
N PRO A 197 7.71 22.39 -3.80
CA PRO A 197 7.66 23.86 -3.82
C PRO A 197 6.49 24.48 -4.58
N SER A 198 5.80 23.73 -5.44
CA SER A 198 4.72 24.27 -6.28
C SER A 198 3.43 24.53 -5.52
N LEU A 199 3.32 24.04 -4.27
CA LEU A 199 2.15 24.16 -3.40
C LEU A 199 0.88 23.61 -4.05
N VAL A 200 1.01 22.45 -4.68
CA VAL A 200 -0.09 21.74 -5.34
C VAL A 200 -0.73 20.79 -4.35
N GLU A 201 -2.07 20.78 -4.28
CA GLU A 201 -2.83 19.79 -3.53
C GLU A 201 -2.55 18.38 -4.06
N CYS A 202 -2.03 17.52 -3.18
CA CYS A 202 -1.80 16.11 -3.45
C CYS A 202 -2.91 15.29 -2.81
N THR A 203 -3.76 14.70 -3.64
CA THR A 203 -4.83 13.81 -3.20
C THR A 203 -4.30 12.39 -2.97
N VAL A 204 -5.08 11.56 -2.27
CA VAL A 204 -4.78 10.13 -2.08
C VAL A 204 -4.55 9.44 -3.43
N GLU A 205 -5.34 9.76 -4.45
CA GLU A 205 -5.13 9.26 -5.82
C GLU A 205 -3.75 9.62 -6.38
N LYS A 206 -3.30 10.88 -6.24
CA LYS A 206 -1.98 11.30 -6.70
C LYS A 206 -0.85 10.60 -5.95
N VAL A 207 -1.03 10.32 -4.65
CA VAL A 207 -0.10 9.51 -3.88
C VAL A 207 -0.07 8.07 -4.42
N ALA A 208 -1.24 7.47 -4.66
CA ALA A 208 -1.36 6.13 -5.22
C ALA A 208 -0.70 6.00 -6.61
N VAL A 209 -0.88 6.98 -7.50
CA VAL A 209 -0.21 7.04 -8.81
C VAL A 209 1.31 6.96 -8.65
N ASN A 210 1.91 7.79 -7.79
CA ASN A 210 3.35 7.80 -7.58
C ASN A 210 3.85 6.56 -6.81
N ALA A 211 3.03 5.99 -5.92
CA ALA A 211 3.33 4.73 -5.25
C ALA A 211 3.36 3.56 -6.25
N VAL A 212 2.43 3.50 -7.19
CA VAL A 212 2.48 2.53 -8.30
C VAL A 212 3.77 2.71 -9.09
N MET A 213 4.08 3.95 -9.50
CA MET A 213 5.31 4.25 -10.25
C MET A 213 6.58 3.80 -9.54
N ALA A 214 6.65 3.96 -8.23
CA ALA A 214 7.77 3.50 -7.41
C ALA A 214 7.87 1.97 -7.29
N GLY A 215 6.78 1.25 -7.57
CA GLY A 215 6.67 -0.20 -7.42
C GLY A 215 6.16 -0.64 -6.05
N CYS A 216 5.46 0.22 -5.30
CA CYS A 216 4.82 -0.17 -4.03
C CYS A 216 3.75 -1.26 -4.23
N THR A 217 3.37 -1.93 -3.14
CA THR A 217 2.11 -2.70 -3.05
C THR A 217 1.05 -1.86 -2.34
N PRO A 218 -0.24 -2.22 -2.41
CA PRO A 218 -1.30 -1.49 -1.70
C PRO A 218 -1.02 -1.34 -0.20
N GLU A 219 -0.46 -2.37 0.44
CA GLU A 219 -0.16 -2.37 1.88
C GLU A 219 0.91 -1.32 2.26
N HIS A 220 1.73 -0.85 1.31
CA HIS A 220 2.68 0.24 1.53
C HIS A 220 2.02 1.62 1.52
N LEU A 221 0.87 1.78 0.86
CA LEU A 221 0.25 3.09 0.61
C LEU A 221 0.00 3.89 1.90
N PRO A 222 -0.51 3.31 3.00
CA PRO A 222 -0.68 4.04 4.26
C PRO A 222 0.62 4.65 4.80
N VAL A 223 1.75 3.97 4.62
CA VAL A 223 3.06 4.45 5.07
C VAL A 223 3.52 5.62 4.20
N VAL A 224 3.31 5.56 2.88
CA VAL A 224 3.62 6.66 1.95
C VAL A 224 2.77 7.90 2.25
N ILE A 225 1.49 7.71 2.54
CA ILE A 225 0.57 8.78 2.95
C ILE A 225 1.07 9.46 4.23
N ALA A 226 1.34 8.66 5.29
CA ALA A 226 1.84 9.19 6.55
C ALA A 226 3.19 9.90 6.41
N ALA A 227 4.09 9.37 5.56
CA ALA A 227 5.38 10.00 5.28
C ALA A 227 5.21 11.34 4.54
N LEU A 228 4.25 11.43 3.60
CA LEU A 228 3.96 12.68 2.89
C LEU A 228 3.42 13.75 3.85
N GLU A 229 2.50 13.37 4.74
CA GLU A 229 1.97 14.26 5.77
C GLU A 229 3.10 14.78 6.66
N ALA A 230 4.01 13.89 7.09
CA ALA A 230 5.12 14.24 7.97
C ALA A 230 6.11 15.22 7.32
N VAL A 231 6.48 15.02 6.04
CA VAL A 231 7.44 15.94 5.37
C VAL A 231 6.80 17.26 4.93
N CYS A 232 5.49 17.32 4.74
CA CYS A 232 4.80 18.55 4.33
C CYS A 232 4.44 19.47 5.51
N THR A 233 5.01 19.24 6.70
CA THR A 233 4.85 20.13 7.85
C THR A 233 5.80 21.33 7.78
N ASP A 234 5.43 22.42 8.46
CA ASP A 234 6.32 23.58 8.62
C ASP A 234 7.58 23.24 9.42
N GLU A 235 7.48 22.29 10.37
CA GLU A 235 8.60 21.83 11.19
C GLU A 235 9.65 21.08 10.37
N PHE A 236 9.22 20.16 9.49
CA PHE A 236 10.14 19.46 8.58
C PHE A 236 10.64 20.35 7.45
N ASN A 237 9.80 21.26 6.95
CA ASN A 237 10.11 22.22 5.90
C ASN A 237 10.74 21.60 4.63
N MET A 238 9.98 20.73 3.95
CA MET A 238 10.45 20.07 2.72
C MET A 238 10.90 21.06 1.63
N HIS A 239 10.34 22.28 1.58
CA HIS A 239 10.82 23.32 0.66
C HIS A 239 12.28 23.69 0.95
N GLY A 240 12.63 23.93 2.21
CA GLY A 240 14.00 24.21 2.64
C GLY A 240 14.96 23.06 2.33
N VAL A 241 14.50 21.82 2.51
CA VAL A 241 15.25 20.60 2.18
C VAL A 241 15.56 20.48 0.68
N LEU A 242 14.69 20.96 -0.19
CA LEU A 242 14.96 21.02 -1.63
C LEU A 242 15.87 22.20 -1.99
N ALA A 243 15.61 23.37 -1.39
CA ALA A 243 16.32 24.61 -1.73
C ALA A 243 17.77 24.66 -1.23
N THR A 244 18.17 23.79 -0.30
CA THR A 244 19.54 23.72 0.20
C THR A 244 20.51 23.16 -0.84
N THR A 245 21.76 23.66 -0.81
CA THR A 245 22.85 23.13 -1.63
C THR A 245 23.48 21.85 -1.06
N MET A 246 23.10 21.47 0.16
CA MET A 246 23.56 20.24 0.82
C MET A 246 22.94 19.00 0.18
N SER A 247 23.65 17.88 0.30
CA SER A 247 23.19 16.60 -0.22
C SER A 247 22.29 15.88 0.78
N VAL A 248 21.10 16.42 0.99
CA VAL A 248 20.13 15.90 1.97
C VAL A 248 18.78 15.57 1.33
N GLY A 249 18.04 14.70 1.99
CA GLY A 249 16.66 14.33 1.67
C GLY A 249 15.96 13.71 2.88
N PRO A 250 14.66 13.37 2.74
CA PRO A 250 13.92 12.69 3.78
C PRO A 250 14.45 11.27 4.00
N VAL A 251 14.83 10.98 5.24
CA VAL A 251 15.09 9.64 5.77
C VAL A 251 13.86 9.23 6.57
N LEU A 252 13.32 8.06 6.25
CA LEU A 252 12.13 7.52 6.87
C LEU A 252 12.51 6.35 7.78
N VAL A 253 12.12 6.43 9.05
CA VAL A 253 12.26 5.33 10.02
C VAL A 253 10.85 4.86 10.38
N VAL A 254 10.55 3.60 10.07
CA VAL A 254 9.24 3.00 10.30
C VAL A 254 9.28 2.14 11.56
N ASN A 255 8.29 2.31 12.41
CA ASN A 255 8.14 1.60 13.68
C ASN A 255 6.75 0.98 13.82
N GLY A 256 6.64 -0.04 14.67
CA GLY A 256 5.41 -0.71 15.07
C GLY A 256 4.92 -1.78 14.09
N PRO A 257 3.69 -2.32 14.32
CA PRO A 257 3.20 -3.53 13.65
C PRO A 257 3.12 -3.47 12.12
N VAL A 258 3.12 -2.26 11.53
CA VAL A 258 3.15 -2.10 10.06
C VAL A 258 4.42 -2.66 9.44
N ALA A 259 5.57 -2.52 10.10
CA ALA A 259 6.85 -2.94 9.55
C ALA A 259 6.86 -4.46 9.28
N GLU A 260 6.39 -5.25 10.25
CA GLU A 260 6.23 -6.70 10.10
C GLU A 260 5.15 -7.05 9.07
N ARG A 261 3.98 -6.40 9.15
CA ARG A 261 2.83 -6.69 8.27
C ARG A 261 3.17 -6.52 6.79
N ILE A 262 3.98 -5.52 6.44
CA ILE A 262 4.39 -5.26 5.05
C ILE A 262 5.72 -5.95 4.67
N GLY A 263 6.28 -6.76 5.58
CA GLY A 263 7.54 -7.47 5.36
C GLY A 263 8.74 -6.53 5.19
N MET A 264 8.75 -5.40 5.89
CA MET A 264 9.85 -4.44 5.87
C MET A 264 11.09 -5.01 6.56
N ASN A 265 12.27 -4.79 5.98
CA ASN A 265 13.52 -5.33 6.52
C ASN A 265 14.13 -4.39 7.58
N SER A 266 14.35 -4.90 8.78
CA SER A 266 15.11 -4.25 9.87
C SER A 266 16.47 -4.92 10.14
N GLY A 267 16.74 -6.07 9.53
CA GLY A 267 17.91 -6.91 9.83
C GLY A 267 19.11 -6.66 8.91
N ILE A 268 19.74 -7.75 8.44
CA ILE A 268 20.93 -7.70 7.58
C ILE A 268 20.63 -6.86 6.32
N ASN A 269 21.55 -5.94 6.00
CA ASN A 269 21.44 -5.04 4.85
C ASN A 269 20.18 -4.14 4.88
N SER A 270 19.67 -3.77 6.06
CA SER A 270 18.43 -2.97 6.22
C SER A 270 18.45 -1.61 5.53
N LEU A 271 19.62 -0.96 5.43
CA LEU A 271 19.80 0.32 4.74
C LEU A 271 20.16 0.15 3.24
N GLY A 272 20.27 -1.09 2.76
CA GLY A 272 20.67 -1.42 1.39
C GLY A 272 19.53 -1.96 0.54
N GLN A 273 19.88 -2.49 -0.63
CA GLN A 273 18.92 -3.09 -1.56
C GLN A 273 18.38 -4.45 -1.08
N GLY A 274 17.30 -4.91 -1.71
CA GLY A 274 16.82 -6.30 -1.62
C GLY A 274 15.47 -6.47 -0.91
N ASN A 275 14.97 -5.43 -0.24
CA ASN A 275 13.61 -5.42 0.30
C ASN A 275 12.72 -4.41 -0.43
N ARG A 276 11.53 -4.86 -0.86
CA ARG A 276 10.61 -4.04 -1.65
C ARG A 276 10.06 -2.85 -0.85
N ALA A 277 9.65 -3.04 0.40
CA ALA A 277 9.12 -1.96 1.23
C ALA A 277 10.19 -0.87 1.46
N ASN A 278 11.38 -1.26 1.92
CA ASN A 278 12.51 -0.34 2.13
C ASN A 278 12.87 0.45 0.85
N SER A 279 12.88 -0.23 -0.30
CA SER A 279 13.28 0.38 -1.58
C SER A 279 12.21 1.29 -2.20
N THR A 280 10.93 0.99 -1.97
CA THR A 280 9.83 1.64 -2.72
C THR A 280 9.12 2.74 -1.94
N ILE A 281 9.03 2.67 -0.61
CA ILE A 281 8.29 3.69 0.19
C ILE A 281 8.99 5.06 0.12
N GLY A 282 10.29 5.11 0.39
CA GLY A 282 11.06 6.34 0.28
C GLY A 282 11.08 6.89 -1.15
N ARG A 283 11.14 5.99 -2.15
CA ARG A 283 11.08 6.36 -3.56
C ARG A 283 9.72 6.93 -3.97
N ALA A 284 8.62 6.33 -3.50
CA ALA A 284 7.27 6.83 -3.73
C ALA A 284 7.10 8.26 -3.20
N LEU A 285 7.59 8.52 -1.98
CA LEU A 285 7.59 9.88 -1.42
C LEU A 285 8.35 10.86 -2.31
N GLN A 286 9.55 10.49 -2.77
CA GLN A 286 10.36 11.34 -3.64
C GLN A 286 9.69 11.57 -5.02
N LEU A 287 9.04 10.57 -5.59
CA LEU A 287 8.25 10.74 -6.81
C LEU A 287 7.07 11.68 -6.59
N VAL A 288 6.37 11.64 -5.44
CA VAL A 288 5.32 12.64 -5.12
C VAL A 288 5.90 14.05 -5.06
N VAL A 289 6.99 14.26 -4.31
CA VAL A 289 7.65 15.57 -4.20
C VAL A 289 8.11 16.08 -5.56
N ARG A 290 8.61 15.20 -6.42
CA ARG A 290 9.08 15.53 -7.76
C ARG A 290 7.92 15.83 -8.71
N ASN A 291 7.00 14.90 -8.88
CA ASN A 291 5.95 14.93 -9.90
C ASN A 291 4.75 15.83 -9.54
N VAL A 292 4.43 15.95 -8.25
CA VAL A 292 3.34 16.82 -7.76
C VAL A 292 3.89 18.13 -7.21
N GLY A 293 4.92 18.05 -6.37
CA GLY A 293 5.56 19.23 -5.78
C GLY A 293 6.42 20.03 -6.74
N GLY A 294 6.95 19.41 -7.80
CA GLY A 294 7.85 20.05 -8.76
C GLY A 294 9.31 20.11 -8.31
N GLY A 295 9.71 19.35 -7.27
CA GLY A 295 11.05 19.32 -6.69
C GLY A 295 12.14 18.66 -7.54
N HIS A 296 12.30 19.08 -8.80
CA HIS A 296 13.24 18.49 -9.76
C HIS A 296 14.69 18.96 -9.54
N PRO A 297 15.70 18.08 -9.71
CA PRO A 297 17.12 18.46 -9.79
C PRO A 297 17.39 19.54 -10.83
N GLY A 298 18.21 20.54 -10.48
CA GLY A 298 18.55 21.67 -11.36
C GLY A 298 17.47 22.76 -11.44
N GLY A 299 16.25 22.45 -11.00
CA GLY A 299 15.16 23.39 -10.76
C GLY A 299 15.19 23.90 -9.32
N VAL A 300 14.22 23.47 -8.51
CA VAL A 300 14.13 23.86 -7.10
C VAL A 300 15.02 23.00 -6.20
N ASP A 301 15.29 21.75 -6.56
CA ASP A 301 16.33 20.99 -5.86
C ASP A 301 17.71 21.55 -6.24
N ARG A 302 18.39 22.13 -5.24
CA ARG A 302 19.66 22.83 -5.39
C ARG A 302 20.87 22.06 -4.86
N ALA A 303 20.71 20.78 -4.50
CA ALA A 303 21.83 19.97 -4.02
C ALA A 303 23.01 20.03 -5.01
N THR A 304 24.21 20.39 -4.52
CA THR A 304 25.38 20.61 -5.41
C THR A 304 25.85 19.31 -6.07
N PHE A 305 25.88 18.21 -5.29
CA PHE A 305 26.30 16.90 -5.78
C PHE A 305 25.17 15.85 -5.76
N GLY A 306 24.11 16.07 -4.97
CA GLY A 306 23.11 15.02 -4.72
C GLY A 306 23.69 13.80 -3.99
N SER A 307 22.86 12.79 -3.77
CA SER A 307 23.18 11.58 -3.01
C SER A 307 22.32 10.42 -3.52
N PRO A 308 22.83 9.18 -3.61
CA PRO A 308 22.00 8.02 -3.92
C PRO A 308 20.82 7.85 -2.96
N ALA A 309 20.96 8.27 -1.70
CA ALA A 309 19.88 8.24 -0.70
C ALA A 309 18.71 9.19 -1.05
N LYS A 310 18.89 10.14 -1.99
CA LYS A 310 17.80 10.98 -2.47
C LYS A 310 16.86 10.26 -3.44
N VAL A 311 17.21 9.09 -3.97
CA VAL A 311 16.26 8.24 -4.71
C VAL A 311 15.15 7.75 -3.77
N GLY A 312 15.50 7.45 -2.52
CA GLY A 312 14.60 7.03 -1.46
C GLY A 312 15.41 6.41 -0.32
N PHE A 313 15.10 6.81 0.92
CA PHE A 313 15.77 6.27 2.10
C PHE A 313 14.73 5.94 3.17
N CYS A 314 14.38 4.66 3.28
CA CYS A 314 13.35 4.17 4.18
C CYS A 314 13.75 2.82 4.78
N PHE A 315 13.68 2.69 6.09
CA PHE A 315 14.01 1.44 6.79
C PHE A 315 13.17 1.29 8.07
N ALA A 316 13.07 0.06 8.57
CA ALA A 316 12.44 -0.23 9.85
C ALA A 316 13.49 -0.36 10.96
N GLU A 317 13.14 0.05 12.18
CA GLU A 317 13.94 -0.28 13.37
C GLU A 317 13.77 -1.77 13.72
N ASP A 318 14.84 -2.40 14.22
CA ASP A 318 14.77 -3.77 14.73
C ASP A 318 14.23 -3.78 16.17
N GLU A 319 12.91 -3.64 16.32
CA GLU A 319 12.25 -3.60 17.63
C GLU A 319 12.34 -4.94 18.39
N ALA A 320 12.43 -6.06 17.67
CA ALA A 320 12.48 -7.39 18.27
C ALA A 320 13.91 -7.77 18.71
N GLY A 321 14.93 -7.38 17.94
CA GLY A 321 16.34 -7.64 18.26
C GLY A 321 17.01 -6.54 19.09
N SER A 322 16.40 -5.37 19.24
CA SER A 322 16.93 -4.27 20.03
C SER A 322 16.80 -4.55 21.55
N PRO A 323 17.86 -4.27 22.35
CA PRO A 323 17.79 -4.29 23.81
C PRO A 323 17.08 -3.06 24.41
N TRP A 324 16.72 -2.07 23.58
CA TRP A 324 16.06 -0.83 23.99
C TRP A 324 14.64 -0.76 23.46
N THR A 325 13.82 0.07 24.11
CA THR A 325 12.55 0.52 23.53
C THR A 325 12.77 1.20 22.19
N SER A 326 11.77 1.07 21.31
CA SER A 326 11.83 1.64 19.96
C SER A 326 11.99 3.16 19.99
N LEU A 327 12.45 3.72 18.87
CA LEU A 327 12.46 5.16 18.61
C LEU A 327 11.07 5.76 18.80
N ALA A 328 10.02 5.09 18.33
CA ALA A 328 8.65 5.52 18.51
C ALA A 328 8.24 5.58 20.00
N GLU A 329 8.53 4.52 20.76
CA GLU A 329 8.23 4.48 22.20
C GLU A 329 9.01 5.53 22.99
N SER A 330 10.28 5.77 22.64
CA SER A 330 11.08 6.84 23.26
C SER A 330 10.52 8.25 23.00
N ARG A 331 9.67 8.39 21.97
CA ARG A 331 8.95 9.63 21.62
C ARG A 331 7.51 9.65 22.16
N GLY A 332 7.14 8.69 22.99
CA GLY A 332 5.84 8.65 23.68
C GLY A 332 4.73 7.92 22.92
N TRP A 333 5.04 7.22 21.84
CA TRP A 333 4.07 6.36 21.16
C TRP A 333 3.97 4.99 21.83
N ARG A 334 2.83 4.32 21.67
CA ARG A 334 2.66 2.95 22.18
C ARG A 334 3.22 1.93 21.18
N ALA A 335 3.71 0.79 21.69
CA ALA A 335 4.23 -0.30 20.87
C ALA A 335 3.20 -0.91 19.88
N ASP A 336 1.90 -0.77 20.14
CA ASP A 336 0.84 -1.21 19.23
C ASP A 336 0.53 -0.21 18.10
N GLN A 337 1.16 0.97 18.11
CA GLN A 337 0.97 2.02 17.11
C GLN A 337 2.07 1.97 16.05
N SER A 338 1.65 1.99 14.79
CA SER A 338 2.56 2.15 13.66
C SER A 338 2.90 3.63 13.46
N THR A 339 4.18 3.96 13.29
CA THR A 339 4.63 5.35 13.10
C THR A 339 5.69 5.46 12.01
N VAL A 340 5.83 6.66 11.46
CA VAL A 340 6.94 7.02 10.56
C VAL A 340 7.61 8.26 11.15
N THR A 341 8.89 8.16 11.45
CA THR A 341 9.73 9.32 11.79
C THR A 341 10.44 9.81 10.53
N VAL A 342 10.40 11.11 10.28
CA VAL A 342 11.12 11.77 9.19
C VAL A 342 12.33 12.52 9.72
N PHE A 343 13.45 12.44 9.00
CA PHE A 343 14.68 13.17 9.33
C PHE A 343 15.34 13.71 8.06
N THR A 344 15.92 14.91 8.11
CA THR A 344 16.65 15.49 7.00
C THR A 344 18.10 15.00 7.02
N GLY A 345 18.40 13.94 6.29
CA GLY A 345 19.69 13.25 6.37
C GLY A 345 20.50 13.29 5.08
N GLU A 346 21.83 13.26 5.22
CA GLU A 346 22.76 12.94 4.13
C GLU A 346 22.93 11.41 3.98
N SER A 347 23.75 10.99 3.01
CA SER A 347 24.16 9.57 2.90
C SER A 347 24.78 9.07 4.20
N PRO A 348 24.50 7.81 4.63
CA PRO A 348 25.06 7.27 5.85
C PRO A 348 26.59 7.18 5.77
N ARG A 349 27.25 7.44 6.90
CA ARG A 349 28.69 7.26 7.08
C ARG A 349 28.94 6.04 7.97
N ILE A 350 29.87 5.19 7.55
CA ILE A 350 30.27 4.04 8.36
C ILE A 350 31.14 4.52 9.51
N LEU A 351 30.76 4.17 10.74
CA LEU A 351 31.58 4.36 11.94
C LEU A 351 32.14 3.00 12.35
N ALA A 352 33.42 2.76 12.03
CA ALA A 352 34.08 1.50 12.35
C ALA A 352 34.77 1.58 13.72
N ASP A 353 34.36 0.74 14.67
CA ASP A 353 34.99 0.60 15.97
C ASP A 353 35.11 -0.86 16.40
N GLU A 354 36.27 -1.45 16.15
CA GLU A 354 36.59 -2.82 16.56
C GLU A 354 37.42 -2.86 17.87
N ARG A 355 37.56 -1.73 18.57
CA ARG A 355 38.49 -1.57 19.70
C ARG A 355 37.82 -1.26 21.01
N SER A 356 36.70 -0.55 21.00
CA SER A 356 35.97 -0.19 22.21
C SER A 356 35.44 -1.43 22.93
N ARG A 357 35.90 -1.63 24.17
CA ARG A 357 35.51 -2.77 25.01
C ARG A 357 34.51 -2.41 26.11
N THR A 358 34.23 -1.12 26.29
CA THR A 358 33.29 -0.60 27.28
C THR A 358 32.32 0.36 26.60
N PRO A 359 31.09 0.52 27.13
CA PRO A 359 30.12 1.46 26.57
C PRO A 359 30.61 2.92 26.64
N GLU A 360 31.42 3.30 27.64
CA GLU A 360 31.99 4.65 27.74
C GLU A 360 32.97 4.94 26.60
N SER A 361 33.87 3.98 26.30
CA SER A 361 34.82 4.09 25.19
C SER A 361 34.08 4.23 23.85
N LEU A 362 33.05 3.40 23.64
CA LEU A 362 32.26 3.44 22.41
C LEU A 362 31.47 4.75 22.29
N THR A 363 30.83 5.19 23.37
CA THR A 363 30.04 6.44 23.40
C THR A 363 30.90 7.65 23.09
N LYS A 364 32.12 7.70 23.63
CA LYS A 364 33.08 8.77 23.32
C LYS A 364 33.48 8.77 21.84
N HIS A 365 33.71 7.60 21.25
CA HIS A 365 34.03 7.51 19.82
C HIS A 365 32.83 7.92 18.94
N LEU A 366 31.62 7.47 19.28
CA LEU A 366 30.40 7.88 18.60
C LEU A 366 30.19 9.40 18.69
N ALA A 367 30.42 10.01 19.86
CA ALA A 367 30.37 11.45 20.04
C ALA A 367 31.37 12.17 19.12
N GLN A 368 32.63 11.74 19.09
CA GLN A 368 33.65 12.31 18.19
C GLN A 368 33.24 12.22 16.72
N ALA A 369 32.65 11.10 16.30
CA ALA A 369 32.15 10.94 14.95
C ALA A 369 30.97 11.88 14.65
N LEU A 370 30.03 12.02 15.59
CA LEU A 370 28.88 12.91 15.48
C LEU A 370 29.33 14.38 15.38
N GLN A 371 30.33 14.80 16.16
CA GLN A 371 30.92 16.15 16.07
C GLN A 371 31.53 16.44 14.69
N ALA A 372 31.97 15.40 13.97
CA ALA A 372 32.50 15.50 12.62
C ALA A 372 31.44 15.33 11.51
N THR A 373 30.18 15.11 11.87
CA THR A 373 29.06 15.00 10.92
C THR A 373 28.95 16.29 10.13
N VAL A 374 28.97 16.17 8.78
CA VAL A 374 29.12 17.30 7.83
C VAL A 374 30.45 18.04 7.99
N SER A 375 30.66 18.75 9.09
CA SER A 375 31.87 19.49 9.42
C SER A 375 31.88 19.86 10.91
N PRO A 376 33.01 19.73 11.62
CA PRO A 376 33.15 20.24 12.99
C PRO A 376 32.83 21.73 13.15
N ARG A 377 32.88 22.50 12.06
CA ARG A 377 32.53 23.93 12.05
C ARG A 377 31.03 24.22 11.96
N MET A 378 30.21 23.19 11.74
CA MET A 378 28.76 23.32 11.56
C MET A 378 27.95 22.59 12.64
N MET A 379 28.62 21.99 13.61
CA MET A 379 28.01 21.14 14.64
C MET A 379 26.84 21.80 15.38
N LEU A 380 26.93 23.08 15.75
CA LEU A 380 25.87 23.78 16.49
C LEU A 380 24.58 24.01 15.70
N GLY A 381 24.60 23.82 14.37
CA GLY A 381 23.44 24.05 13.50
C GLY A 381 22.94 22.78 12.80
N MET A 382 23.36 21.60 13.27
CA MET A 382 23.07 20.33 12.60
C MET A 382 22.55 19.29 13.59
N ASP A 383 21.41 18.70 13.27
CA ASP A 383 20.95 17.46 13.89
C ASP A 383 21.66 16.26 13.26
N ALA A 384 21.75 15.16 13.99
CA ALA A 384 22.34 13.92 13.50
C ALA A 384 21.49 12.70 13.92
N MET A 385 21.50 11.67 13.07
CA MET A 385 20.87 10.39 13.32
C MET A 385 21.94 9.31 13.42
N LEU A 386 21.87 8.52 14.49
CA LEU A 386 22.73 7.36 14.70
C LEU A 386 21.92 6.08 14.54
N VAL A 387 22.38 5.18 13.69
CA VAL A 387 21.83 3.82 13.55
C VAL A 387 22.88 2.86 14.09
N LEU A 388 22.57 2.20 15.20
CA LEU A 388 23.52 1.33 15.89
C LEU A 388 23.44 -0.11 15.36
N SER A 389 24.59 -0.69 15.06
CA SER A 389 24.69 -2.10 14.66
C SER A 389 24.47 -3.01 15.86
N PRO A 390 24.09 -4.29 15.64
CA PRO A 390 23.97 -5.26 16.73
C PRO A 390 25.25 -5.40 17.58
N GLU A 391 26.43 -5.27 16.97
CA GLU A 391 27.71 -5.33 17.67
C GLU A 391 27.90 -4.15 18.64
N HIS A 392 27.66 -2.93 18.18
CA HIS A 392 27.72 -1.73 19.02
C HIS A 392 26.65 -1.79 20.11
N MET A 393 25.43 -2.19 19.78
CA MET A 393 24.33 -2.36 20.73
C MET A 393 24.65 -3.38 21.82
N ALA A 394 25.35 -4.48 21.50
CA ALA A 394 25.73 -5.49 22.48
C ALA A 394 26.63 -4.91 23.59
N ARG A 395 27.50 -3.94 23.30
CA ARG A 395 28.34 -3.29 24.33
C ARG A 395 27.51 -2.57 25.39
N TYR A 396 26.39 -1.98 24.99
CA TYR A 396 25.46 -1.31 25.88
C TYR A 396 24.58 -2.30 26.64
N ALA A 397 24.06 -3.32 25.95
CA ALA A 397 23.27 -4.38 26.56
C ALA A 397 24.06 -5.15 27.64
N ASP A 398 25.30 -5.56 27.34
CA ASP A 398 26.19 -6.28 28.27
C ASP A 398 26.44 -5.46 29.55
N ALA A 399 26.48 -4.13 29.44
CA ALA A 399 26.70 -3.20 30.54
C ALA A 399 25.40 -2.73 31.24
N GLY A 400 24.23 -3.19 30.78
CA GLY A 400 22.93 -2.81 31.32
C GLY A 400 22.56 -1.34 31.08
N TRP A 401 23.08 -0.71 30.03
CA TRP A 401 22.71 0.67 29.68
C TRP A 401 21.33 0.70 29.03
N SER A 402 20.43 1.52 29.58
CA SER A 402 19.18 1.89 28.92
C SER A 402 19.45 2.92 27.81
N ARG A 403 18.46 3.10 26.91
CA ARG A 403 18.47 4.18 25.92
C ARG A 403 18.66 5.54 26.58
N ASP A 404 17.95 5.80 27.68
CA ASP A 404 18.03 7.08 28.41
C ASP A 404 19.44 7.34 28.94
N ARG A 405 20.07 6.33 29.55
CA ARG A 405 21.46 6.45 30.01
C ARG A 405 22.42 6.68 28.85
N PHE A 406 22.27 5.93 27.75
CA PHE A 406 23.08 6.14 26.55
C PHE A 406 22.96 7.57 26.03
N MET A 407 21.74 8.11 25.96
CA MET A 407 21.50 9.49 25.52
C MET A 407 22.09 10.52 26.48
N GLU A 408 22.01 10.31 27.80
CA GLU A 408 22.61 11.18 28.82
C GLU A 408 24.14 11.24 28.67
N GLU A 409 24.79 10.06 28.60
CA GLU A 409 26.24 9.94 28.47
C GLU A 409 26.74 10.49 27.12
N LEU A 410 26.00 10.23 26.03
CA LEU A 410 26.30 10.79 24.72
C LEU A 410 26.16 12.31 24.72
N SER A 411 25.13 12.86 25.36
CA SER A 411 24.92 14.32 25.46
C SER A 411 26.03 14.99 26.26
N ALA A 412 26.52 14.33 27.33
CA ALA A 412 27.66 14.83 28.09
C ALA A 412 28.93 14.90 27.23
N GLU A 413 29.23 13.88 26.43
CA GLU A 413 30.38 13.86 25.50
C GLU A 413 30.22 14.83 24.32
N LEU A 414 28.99 15.20 23.95
CA LEU A 414 28.70 16.20 22.93
C LEU A 414 28.72 17.65 23.46
N THR A 415 28.83 17.85 24.78
CA THR A 415 28.91 19.18 25.38
C THR A 415 30.35 19.69 25.38
N PHE A 416 30.57 20.92 24.93
CA PHE A 416 31.88 21.58 24.91
C PHE A 416 31.76 23.05 25.32
N ASP A 417 32.84 23.61 25.87
CA ASP A 417 32.91 25.02 26.22
C ASP A 417 32.95 25.87 24.94
N GLY A 418 32.02 26.82 24.83
CA GLY A 418 31.94 27.73 23.70
C GLY A 418 32.92 28.89 23.86
N ASP A 419 34.18 28.68 23.42
CA ASP A 419 35.17 29.76 23.26
C ASP A 419 35.08 30.42 21.87
#